data_AF-A0ABD1C1X6-F1
#
_entry.id   AF-A0ABD1C1X6-F1
#
_cell.length_a   1.000
_cell.length_b   1.000
_cell.length_c   1.000
_cell.angle_alpha   90.00
_cell.angle_beta   90.00
_cell.angle_gamma   90.00
#
_symmetry.space_group_name_H-M   'P 1'
#
loop_
_entity.id
_entity.type
_entity.pdbx_description
1 polymer ?
#
loop_
_entity_poly.entity_id
_entity_poly.type
_entity_poly.pdbx_seq_one_letter_code
_entity_poly.pdbx_strand_id
1 'polypeptide(L)'
;MSQKVGPFGGRNGNPFDDGVYDVVRKLTVGENEDGVSYIKIEYEKDGKIVTKEHGNNKTHTLKEFQLKYPDEYITSIQGTHATVVRFATVIVKTLIFKTSHGRTSPMFGKSSNVKNDFDVIGKDGAKLIGFHGRAGDLIESIGAYFYAGVSSPPIKQLEIIGGSGLSWDDGLYDGVTKVFVGVDDSGTYVNHVKVEYVKGGTLIQHSHGNLRKAPTEFALDYPNEHVTSLEGTYDDRGNLRSLTIKTSKGRVSPSFGKVIGTKFILEEKGFMLVGLRGRYIDGLTALGGNFGPLPLMPPSSKKLDAKGGNGGAVWDDGAYEDVRKVYVGQGDSGVSFVKFEYANGKELVIGDGHGKMSLLGTEEFELEFPNEYIISVEGTYDKVFGIAAEVVAMLRFKTNKRTSPPFGLDAGEAFVLEEKDHKIVGFHGKAGEFVHQVGVYVSPISKS
;
A
#
# COMPACT_ATOMS: atom_id res chain seq x y z
N MET A 1 -1.57 11.27 -12.54
CA MET A 1 -0.48 12.01 -13.23
C MET A 1 0.83 11.24 -13.07
N SER A 2 1.86 11.48 -13.90
CA SER A 2 3.18 10.82 -13.80
C SER A 2 4.31 11.85 -13.77
N GLN A 3 5.32 11.62 -12.93
CA GLN A 3 6.56 12.41 -12.88
C GLN A 3 7.59 11.82 -13.84
N LYS A 4 8.07 12.61 -14.81
CA LYS A 4 9.18 12.22 -15.70
C LYS A 4 10.52 12.67 -15.08
N VAL A 5 11.49 11.78 -14.95
CA VAL A 5 12.83 12.05 -14.41
C VAL A 5 13.90 11.57 -15.39
N GLY A 6 14.96 12.35 -15.58
CA GLY A 6 16.01 12.09 -16.58
C GLY A 6 15.61 12.52 -18.01
N PRO A 7 16.25 11.96 -19.06
CA PRO A 7 17.20 10.86 -19.00
C PRO A 7 18.63 11.33 -18.65
N PHE A 8 19.43 10.43 -18.09
CA PHE A 8 20.84 10.65 -17.76
C PHE A 8 21.72 9.78 -18.66
N GLY A 9 22.78 10.36 -19.22
CA GLY A 9 23.69 9.71 -20.15
C GLY A 9 23.96 10.56 -21.41
N GLY A 10 24.32 9.91 -22.51
CA GLY A 10 24.64 10.51 -23.79
C GLY A 10 23.44 10.88 -24.67
N ARG A 11 23.75 11.52 -25.80
CA ARG A 11 22.76 12.04 -26.76
C ARG A 11 22.68 11.21 -28.06
N ASN A 12 23.51 10.18 -28.19
CA ASN A 12 23.50 9.28 -29.33
C ASN A 12 22.35 8.27 -29.24
N GLY A 13 22.24 7.39 -30.24
CA GLY A 13 21.19 6.37 -30.31
C GLY A 13 19.81 6.93 -30.68
N ASN A 14 18.86 6.02 -30.88
CA ASN A 14 17.47 6.34 -31.16
C ASN A 14 16.73 6.60 -29.84
N PRO A 15 15.91 7.67 -29.75
CA PRO A 15 15.08 7.89 -28.58
C PRO A 15 14.04 6.79 -28.44
N PHE A 16 13.74 6.42 -27.20
CA PHE A 16 12.63 5.56 -26.85
C PHE A 16 11.85 6.14 -25.68
N ASP A 17 10.55 5.86 -25.66
CA ASP A 17 9.63 6.21 -24.59
C ASP A 17 8.56 5.13 -24.53
N ASP A 18 8.55 4.35 -23.44
CA ASP A 18 7.60 3.25 -23.29
C ASP A 18 6.20 3.75 -22.94
N GLY A 19 6.07 4.99 -22.45
CA GLY A 19 4.85 5.50 -21.84
C GLY A 19 4.67 5.01 -20.40
N VAL A 20 3.41 4.96 -19.94
CA VAL A 20 3.04 4.65 -18.55
C VAL A 20 2.22 3.36 -18.43
N TYR A 21 2.54 2.61 -17.39
CA TYR A 21 2.03 1.29 -17.06
C TYR A 21 1.64 1.20 -15.57
N ASP A 22 1.03 0.09 -15.15
CA ASP A 22 0.61 -0.07 -13.76
C ASP A 22 1.79 -0.41 -12.85
N VAL A 23 2.66 -1.34 -13.29
CA VAL A 23 3.85 -1.75 -12.54
C VAL A 23 4.87 -2.46 -13.45
N VAL A 24 6.15 -2.41 -13.08
CA VAL A 24 7.19 -3.27 -13.65
C VAL A 24 7.18 -4.61 -12.93
N ARG A 25 7.21 -5.73 -13.64
CA ARG A 25 7.28 -7.10 -13.07
C ARG A 25 8.69 -7.66 -13.10
N LYS A 26 9.40 -7.43 -14.18
CA LYS A 26 10.71 -8.04 -14.42
C LYS A 26 11.56 -7.13 -15.30
N LEU A 27 12.85 -7.11 -14.98
CA LEU A 27 13.89 -6.54 -15.82
C LEU A 27 14.82 -7.64 -16.29
N THR A 28 15.17 -7.63 -17.57
CA THR A 28 16.27 -8.41 -18.11
C THR A 28 17.26 -7.45 -18.74
N VAL A 29 18.48 -7.38 -18.22
CA VAL A 29 19.50 -6.41 -18.62
C VAL A 29 20.68 -7.14 -19.24
N GLY A 30 21.10 -6.68 -20.41
CA GLY A 30 22.32 -7.12 -21.08
C GLY A 30 23.47 -6.15 -20.85
N GLU A 31 24.67 -6.67 -20.66
CA GLU A 31 25.89 -5.90 -20.41
C GLU A 31 27.06 -6.36 -21.28
N ASN A 32 27.96 -5.45 -21.63
CA ASN A 32 29.20 -5.76 -22.32
C ASN A 32 30.41 -5.04 -21.70
N GLU A 33 31.57 -5.16 -22.34
CA GLU A 33 32.79 -4.49 -21.88
C GLU A 33 32.66 -2.96 -21.80
N ASP A 34 31.75 -2.39 -22.61
CA ASP A 34 31.51 -0.96 -22.73
C ASP A 34 30.40 -0.44 -21.81
N GLY A 35 29.54 -1.28 -21.24
CA GLY A 35 28.50 -0.84 -20.31
C GLY A 35 27.21 -1.65 -20.44
N VAL A 36 26.07 -0.99 -20.26
CA VAL A 36 24.76 -1.60 -20.44
C VAL A 36 24.39 -1.58 -21.92
N SER A 37 24.16 -2.76 -22.50
CA SER A 37 23.89 -2.92 -23.94
C SER A 37 22.41 -3.10 -24.27
N TYR A 38 21.63 -3.64 -23.33
CA TYR A 38 20.23 -4.00 -23.57
C TYR A 38 19.41 -3.92 -22.28
N ILE A 39 18.14 -3.54 -22.42
CA ILE A 39 17.15 -3.65 -21.35
C ILE A 39 15.82 -4.14 -21.94
N LYS A 40 15.26 -5.17 -21.33
CA LYS A 40 13.91 -5.65 -21.54
C LYS A 40 13.12 -5.47 -20.26
N ILE A 41 11.93 -4.91 -20.40
CA ILE A 41 11.02 -4.61 -19.31
C ILE A 41 9.71 -5.35 -19.56
N GLU A 42 9.28 -6.13 -18.59
CA GLU A 42 7.95 -6.70 -18.54
C GLU A 42 7.10 -5.83 -17.61
N TYR A 43 6.18 -5.09 -18.19
CA TYR A 43 5.19 -4.28 -17.48
C TYR A 43 3.88 -5.04 -17.32
N GLU A 44 3.04 -4.58 -16.41
CA GLU A 44 1.62 -4.90 -16.38
C GLU A 44 0.79 -3.67 -16.72
N LYS A 45 -0.29 -3.90 -17.48
CA LYS A 45 -1.34 -2.92 -17.76
C LYS A 45 -2.70 -3.60 -17.83
N ASP A 46 -3.65 -3.18 -17.00
CA ASP A 46 -5.01 -3.72 -16.95
C ASP A 46 -5.02 -5.26 -16.79
N GLY A 47 -4.14 -5.77 -15.92
CA GLY A 47 -3.99 -7.21 -15.66
C GLY A 47 -3.27 -8.00 -16.75
N LYS A 48 -2.75 -7.35 -17.81
CA LYS A 48 -2.03 -7.99 -18.92
C LYS A 48 -0.56 -7.63 -18.91
N ILE A 49 0.30 -8.61 -19.21
CA ILE A 49 1.74 -8.38 -19.35
C ILE A 49 2.05 -7.74 -20.71
N VAL A 50 2.78 -6.63 -20.68
CA VAL A 50 3.26 -5.90 -21.86
C VAL A 50 4.77 -5.81 -21.81
N THR A 51 5.44 -6.24 -22.88
CA THR A 51 6.90 -6.28 -22.94
C THR A 51 7.44 -5.16 -23.84
N LYS A 52 8.50 -4.49 -23.38
CA LYS A 52 9.27 -3.52 -24.17
C LYS A 52 10.76 -3.85 -24.08
N GLU A 53 11.50 -3.55 -25.13
CA GLU A 53 12.94 -3.83 -25.19
C GLU A 53 13.69 -2.75 -25.96
N HIS A 54 14.90 -2.44 -25.49
CA HIS A 54 15.74 -1.38 -26.02
C HIS A 54 17.21 -1.81 -26.00
N GLY A 55 17.96 -1.39 -27.01
CA GLY A 55 19.39 -1.74 -27.15
C GLY A 55 19.61 -3.04 -27.93
N ASN A 56 20.79 -3.64 -27.77
CA ASN A 56 21.25 -4.79 -28.55
C ASN A 56 21.54 -6.01 -27.67
N ASN A 57 20.78 -7.10 -27.88
CA ASN A 57 20.87 -8.35 -27.13
C ASN A 57 21.75 -9.44 -27.80
N LYS A 58 22.38 -9.16 -28.95
CA LYS A 58 22.95 -10.21 -29.83
C LYS A 58 24.28 -10.80 -29.34
N THR A 59 24.88 -10.27 -28.28
CA THR A 59 26.30 -10.56 -27.98
C THR A 59 26.63 -10.89 -26.52
N HIS A 60 25.68 -11.02 -25.58
CA HIS A 60 26.05 -10.95 -24.15
C HIS A 60 25.22 -11.73 -23.11
N THR A 61 25.78 -11.84 -21.90
CA THR A 61 25.14 -12.36 -20.69
C THR A 61 23.95 -11.49 -20.31
N LEU A 62 22.77 -12.10 -20.27
CA LEU A 62 21.55 -11.48 -19.74
C LEU A 62 21.43 -11.80 -18.26
N LYS A 63 21.15 -10.78 -17.46
CA LYS A 63 20.86 -10.92 -16.03
C LYS A 63 19.43 -10.47 -15.78
N GLU A 64 18.73 -11.22 -14.94
CA GLU A 64 17.33 -10.95 -14.63
C GLU A 64 17.17 -10.38 -13.22
N PHE A 65 16.20 -9.50 -13.06
CA PHE A 65 15.74 -9.00 -11.78
C PHE A 65 14.20 -9.05 -11.75
N GLN A 66 13.69 -10.11 -11.12
CA GLN A 66 12.27 -10.33 -10.92
C GLN A 66 11.80 -9.59 -9.67
N LEU A 67 10.73 -8.80 -9.78
CA LEU A 67 10.05 -8.16 -8.65
C LEU A 67 9.04 -9.11 -8.02
N LYS A 68 8.93 -9.06 -6.69
CA LYS A 68 7.94 -9.82 -5.90
C LYS A 68 6.58 -9.11 -5.98
N TYR A 69 5.80 -9.44 -7.00
CA TYR A 69 4.46 -8.89 -7.15
C TYR A 69 3.45 -9.51 -6.16
N PRO A 70 2.41 -8.76 -5.71
CA PRO A 70 2.12 -7.34 -6.01
C PRO A 70 2.89 -6.33 -5.16
N ASP A 71 3.60 -6.80 -4.14
CA ASP A 71 4.03 -5.97 -3.03
C ASP A 71 5.30 -5.16 -3.31
N GLU A 72 6.01 -5.49 -4.39
CA GLU A 72 7.27 -4.88 -4.72
C GLU A 72 7.25 -4.07 -6.01
N TYR A 73 7.79 -2.86 -5.92
CA TYR A 73 8.03 -2.00 -7.07
C TYR A 73 9.37 -1.29 -6.96
N ILE A 74 9.88 -0.78 -8.09
CA ILE A 74 11.12 -0.01 -8.15
C ILE A 74 10.84 1.43 -7.73
N THR A 75 11.70 1.97 -6.86
CA THR A 75 11.60 3.34 -6.32
C THR A 75 12.68 4.26 -6.88
N SER A 76 13.82 3.69 -7.29
CA SER A 76 14.90 4.46 -7.92
C SER A 76 15.84 3.60 -8.76
N ILE A 77 16.54 4.27 -9.65
CA ILE A 77 17.64 3.72 -10.44
C ILE A 77 18.89 4.50 -10.04
N GLN A 78 19.94 3.80 -9.63
CA GLN A 78 21.27 4.37 -9.51
C GLN A 78 22.10 3.88 -10.69
N GLY A 79 22.91 4.75 -11.27
CA GLY A 79 23.76 4.37 -12.37
C GLY A 79 25.02 5.21 -12.45
N THR A 80 25.89 4.80 -13.35
CA THR A 80 27.07 5.59 -13.73
C THR A 80 27.09 5.77 -15.23
N HIS A 81 27.60 6.91 -15.69
CA HIS A 81 27.85 7.13 -17.11
C HIS A 81 29.29 7.60 -17.34
N ALA A 82 29.85 7.28 -18.49
CA ALA A 82 31.21 7.71 -18.82
C ALA A 82 31.35 7.95 -20.31
N THR A 83 32.22 8.89 -20.65
CA THR A 83 32.67 9.10 -22.03
C THR A 83 33.48 7.89 -22.48
N VAL A 84 33.05 7.25 -23.58
CA VAL A 84 33.79 6.17 -24.22
C VAL A 84 34.38 6.70 -25.52
N VAL A 85 35.71 6.87 -25.54
CA VAL A 85 36.44 7.54 -26.63
C VAL A 85 36.16 6.92 -27.99
N ARG A 86 36.11 5.58 -28.08
CA ARG A 86 35.84 4.84 -29.33
C ARG A 86 34.51 5.22 -29.97
N PHE A 87 33.51 5.56 -29.18
CA PHE A 87 32.17 5.92 -29.66
C PHE A 87 31.92 7.43 -29.68
N ALA A 88 32.90 8.23 -29.21
CA ALA A 88 32.80 9.68 -29.07
C ALA A 88 31.50 10.15 -28.36
N THR A 89 31.00 9.36 -27.39
CA THR A 89 29.75 9.61 -26.66
C THR A 89 29.85 9.17 -25.20
N VAL A 90 28.88 9.63 -24.40
CA VAL A 90 28.67 9.21 -23.02
C VAL A 90 27.71 8.02 -23.01
N ILE A 91 28.10 6.93 -22.36
CA ILE A 91 27.30 5.70 -22.29
C ILE A 91 26.94 5.40 -20.84
N VAL A 92 25.75 4.81 -20.61
CA VAL A 92 25.37 4.24 -19.32
C VAL A 92 26.23 3.01 -19.04
N LYS A 93 27.13 3.15 -18.07
CA LYS A 93 28.11 2.13 -17.69
C LYS A 93 27.52 1.12 -16.73
N THR A 94 26.74 1.56 -15.75
CA THR A 94 26.12 0.68 -14.76
C THR A 94 24.69 1.09 -14.42
N LEU A 95 23.89 0.11 -13.99
CA LEU A 95 22.55 0.29 -13.42
C LEU A 95 22.35 -0.59 -12.19
N ILE A 96 21.68 -0.03 -11.20
CA ILE A 96 21.24 -0.67 -9.97
C ILE A 96 19.82 -0.19 -9.68
N PHE A 97 18.91 -1.11 -9.43
CA PHE A 97 17.52 -0.79 -9.11
C PHE A 97 17.26 -0.99 -7.62
N LYS A 98 16.68 0.01 -6.96
CA LYS A 98 16.21 -0.08 -5.58
C LYS A 98 14.70 -0.23 -5.56
N THR A 99 14.21 -0.96 -4.56
CA THR A 99 12.80 -1.36 -4.49
C THR A 99 12.13 -0.87 -3.21
N SER A 100 10.80 -0.93 -3.18
CA SER A 100 9.97 -0.59 -2.02
C SER A 100 10.26 -1.46 -0.79
N HIS A 101 10.76 -2.68 -0.97
CA HIS A 101 11.18 -3.58 0.11
C HIS A 101 12.61 -3.31 0.60
N GLY A 102 13.24 -2.22 0.18
CA GLY A 102 14.63 -1.90 0.56
C GLY A 102 15.69 -2.82 -0.05
N ARG A 103 15.31 -3.82 -0.87
CA ARG A 103 16.27 -4.64 -1.60
C ARG A 103 16.77 -3.92 -2.84
N THR A 104 17.99 -4.29 -3.23
CA THR A 104 18.71 -3.73 -4.36
C THR A 104 19.01 -4.84 -5.36
N SER A 105 18.87 -4.57 -6.66
CA SER A 105 19.24 -5.51 -7.71
C SER A 105 20.76 -5.77 -7.70
N PRO A 106 21.26 -6.83 -8.37
CA PRO A 106 22.65 -6.87 -8.79
C PRO A 106 23.02 -5.61 -9.57
N MET A 107 24.30 -5.25 -9.57
CA MET A 107 24.82 -4.24 -10.49
C MET A 107 24.85 -4.84 -11.89
N PHE A 108 24.22 -4.14 -12.83
CA PHE A 108 24.29 -4.41 -14.25
C PHE A 108 25.32 -3.49 -14.89
N GLY A 109 26.02 -3.97 -15.90
CA GLY A 109 27.04 -3.21 -16.61
C GLY A 109 28.42 -3.31 -15.96
N LYS A 110 29.36 -2.48 -16.44
CA LYS A 110 30.76 -2.50 -16.03
C LYS A 110 31.22 -1.10 -15.65
N SER A 111 31.64 -0.93 -14.40
CA SER A 111 32.12 0.36 -13.88
C SER A 111 33.31 0.90 -14.67
N SER A 112 33.37 2.22 -14.78
CA SER A 112 34.51 2.96 -15.34
C SER A 112 35.40 3.47 -14.21
N ASN A 113 36.67 3.73 -14.50
CA ASN A 113 37.60 4.37 -13.56
C ASN A 113 37.22 5.82 -13.22
N VAL A 114 36.37 6.44 -14.06
CA VAL A 114 35.77 7.77 -13.84
C VAL A 114 34.35 7.57 -13.33
N LYS A 115 34.05 8.12 -12.15
CA LYS A 115 32.72 8.06 -11.53
C LYS A 115 31.91 9.30 -11.87
N ASN A 116 30.99 9.19 -12.83
CA ASN A 116 29.89 10.14 -12.98
C ASN A 116 28.59 9.44 -12.63
N ASP A 117 28.30 9.47 -11.34
CA ASP A 117 27.13 8.79 -10.77
C ASP A 117 25.88 9.63 -11.08
N PHE A 118 24.75 8.95 -11.27
CA PHE A 118 23.46 9.58 -11.42
C PHE A 118 22.39 8.77 -10.70
N ASP A 119 21.37 9.46 -10.21
CA ASP A 119 20.20 8.83 -9.63
C ASP A 119 18.93 9.29 -10.37
N VAL A 120 18.09 8.32 -10.71
CA VAL A 120 16.74 8.53 -11.24
C VAL A 120 15.77 8.18 -10.10
N ILE A 121 15.30 9.19 -9.40
CA ILE A 121 14.49 9.03 -8.18
C ILE A 121 13.15 9.74 -8.36
N GLY A 122 12.05 9.01 -8.14
CA GLY A 122 10.72 9.59 -8.01
C GLY A 122 10.55 10.28 -6.66
N LYS A 123 9.75 11.35 -6.60
CA LYS A 123 9.44 12.02 -5.33
C LYS A 123 8.84 11.01 -4.34
N ASP A 124 9.24 11.11 -3.07
CA ASP A 124 8.63 10.39 -1.94
C ASP A 124 8.57 8.85 -2.12
N GLY A 125 9.56 8.27 -2.80
CA GLY A 125 9.61 6.82 -3.02
C GLY A 125 8.59 6.31 -4.06
N ALA A 126 8.11 7.20 -4.93
CA ALA A 126 7.11 6.87 -5.94
C ALA A 126 7.48 5.62 -6.76
N LYS A 127 6.44 4.87 -7.15
CA LYS A 127 6.54 3.68 -7.99
C LYS A 127 6.99 4.05 -9.40
N LEU A 128 8.04 3.40 -9.89
CA LEU A 128 8.44 3.45 -11.30
C LEU A 128 7.40 2.72 -12.17
N ILE A 129 6.87 3.42 -13.17
CA ILE A 129 5.77 2.99 -14.03
C ILE A 129 6.09 3.05 -15.53
N GLY A 130 7.32 3.38 -15.90
CA GLY A 130 7.73 3.48 -17.30
C GLY A 130 9.18 3.89 -17.45
N PHE A 131 9.76 3.58 -18.60
CA PHE A 131 11.12 3.98 -18.97
C PHE A 131 11.12 4.85 -20.22
N HIS A 132 12.09 5.77 -20.28
CA HIS A 132 12.40 6.54 -21.49
C HIS A 132 13.91 6.74 -21.57
N GLY A 133 14.42 7.06 -22.75
CA GLY A 133 15.87 7.21 -22.92
C GLY A 133 16.29 7.17 -24.36
N ARG A 134 17.54 6.74 -24.58
CA ARG A 134 18.10 6.56 -25.92
C ARG A 134 18.92 5.28 -25.99
N ALA A 135 18.75 4.53 -27.08
CA ALA A 135 19.43 3.26 -27.27
C ALA A 135 19.92 3.11 -28.73
N GLY A 136 21.11 2.55 -28.88
CA GLY A 136 21.67 2.06 -30.13
C GLY A 136 22.18 0.63 -29.91
N ASP A 137 23.46 0.39 -30.19
CA ASP A 137 24.14 -0.83 -29.74
C ASP A 137 24.34 -0.88 -28.22
N LEU A 138 24.27 0.29 -27.56
CA LEU A 138 24.35 0.48 -26.12
C LEU A 138 23.16 1.29 -25.61
N ILE A 139 22.91 1.22 -24.31
CA ILE A 139 22.02 2.17 -23.62
C ILE A 139 22.81 3.47 -23.43
N GLU A 140 22.44 4.48 -24.21
CA GLU A 140 23.13 5.77 -24.26
C GLU A 140 22.66 6.65 -23.10
N SER A 141 21.35 6.69 -22.85
CA SER A 141 20.78 7.38 -21.70
C SER A 141 19.52 6.70 -21.21
N ILE A 142 19.23 6.87 -19.92
CA ILE A 142 18.06 6.28 -19.27
C ILE A 142 17.39 7.27 -18.32
N GLY A 143 16.07 7.27 -18.35
CA GLY A 143 15.19 7.97 -17.45
C GLY A 143 13.97 7.12 -17.17
N ALA A 144 13.12 7.61 -16.27
CA ALA A 144 11.93 6.88 -15.86
C ALA A 144 10.73 7.80 -15.65
N TYR A 145 9.56 7.19 -15.76
CA TYR A 145 8.31 7.73 -15.26
C TYR A 145 8.01 7.13 -13.90
N PHE A 146 7.67 7.99 -12.96
CA PHE A 146 7.18 7.62 -11.65
C PHE A 146 5.71 7.98 -11.53
N TYR A 147 4.94 7.16 -10.83
CA TYR A 147 3.55 7.44 -10.55
C TYR A 147 3.47 8.71 -9.69
N ALA A 148 2.81 9.74 -10.20
CA ALA A 148 2.54 10.99 -9.50
C ALA A 148 1.06 11.07 -9.08
N GLY A 149 0.45 9.93 -8.76
CA GLY A 149 -0.69 9.89 -7.86
C GLY A 149 -0.19 10.00 -6.41
N VAL A 150 -1.05 10.52 -5.55
CA VAL A 150 -0.81 10.96 -4.17
C VAL A 150 0.27 10.15 -3.48
N SER A 151 1.26 10.86 -2.92
CA SER A 151 2.28 10.41 -1.97
C SER A 151 2.00 9.00 -1.45
N SER A 152 2.88 8.02 -1.69
CA SER A 152 2.90 6.90 -0.77
C SER A 152 3.03 7.49 0.64
N PRO A 153 2.17 7.10 1.59
CA PRO A 153 2.18 7.73 2.90
C PRO A 153 3.61 7.63 3.46
N PRO A 154 4.21 8.70 4.03
CA PRO A 154 5.61 8.69 4.42
C PRO A 154 5.86 7.49 5.32
N ILE A 155 6.81 6.63 4.96
CA ILE A 155 7.20 5.52 5.84
C ILE A 155 8.40 5.97 6.67
N LYS A 156 8.25 5.92 7.99
CA LYS A 156 9.30 6.18 8.97
C LYS A 156 9.83 4.85 9.47
N GLN A 157 11.02 4.51 9.01
CA GLN A 157 11.70 3.32 9.46
C GLN A 157 12.57 3.67 10.68
N LEU A 158 12.10 3.29 11.87
CA LEU A 158 12.82 3.54 13.11
C LEU A 158 13.98 2.53 13.27
N GLU A 159 15.10 3.00 13.85
CA GLU A 159 16.30 2.18 14.04
C GLU A 159 16.02 0.90 14.85
N ILE A 160 16.80 -0.14 14.58
CA ILE A 160 16.74 -1.40 15.33
C ILE A 160 17.47 -1.18 16.65
N ILE A 161 16.73 -1.22 17.77
CA ILE A 161 17.25 -1.01 19.12
C ILE A 161 17.43 -2.36 19.82
N GLY A 162 18.61 -2.58 20.40
CA GLY A 162 18.99 -3.82 21.08
C GLY A 162 20.39 -4.30 20.67
N GLY A 163 20.61 -5.60 20.74
CA GLY A 163 21.86 -6.30 20.44
C GLY A 163 22.10 -6.66 18.98
N SER A 164 23.13 -7.48 18.77
CA SER A 164 23.51 -8.04 17.47
C SER A 164 22.76 -9.35 17.18
N GLY A 165 22.76 -9.77 15.91
CA GLY A 165 22.12 -11.00 15.47
C GLY A 165 21.79 -11.00 13.97
N LEU A 166 21.17 -12.08 13.50
CA LEU A 166 20.66 -12.20 12.14
C LEU A 166 19.45 -11.28 11.96
N SER A 167 19.53 -10.41 10.96
CA SER A 167 18.49 -9.42 10.67
C SER A 167 17.30 -10.01 9.94
N TRP A 168 16.12 -9.50 10.25
CA TRP A 168 14.88 -9.76 9.54
C TRP A 168 14.05 -8.48 9.43
N ASP A 169 13.21 -8.40 8.41
CA ASP A 169 12.27 -7.31 8.15
C ASP A 169 11.02 -7.93 7.52
N ASP A 170 9.85 -7.72 8.12
CA ASP A 170 8.58 -8.24 7.61
C ASP A 170 8.16 -7.56 6.31
N GLY A 171 8.65 -6.36 6.02
CA GLY A 171 8.19 -5.52 4.92
C GLY A 171 7.15 -4.48 5.35
N LEU A 172 6.28 -4.09 4.42
CA LEU A 172 5.31 -3.01 4.60
C LEU A 172 3.89 -3.47 4.32
N TYR A 173 3.02 -3.30 5.31
CA TYR A 173 1.63 -3.72 5.32
C TYR A 173 0.68 -2.55 5.53
N ASP A 174 -0.61 -2.80 5.40
CA ASP A 174 -1.63 -1.74 5.52
C ASP A 174 -2.03 -1.53 6.99
N GLY A 175 -1.78 -2.52 7.85
CA GLY A 175 -1.97 -2.42 9.30
C GLY A 175 -1.72 -3.75 10.02
N VAL A 176 -1.92 -3.74 11.34
CA VAL A 176 -1.74 -4.90 12.23
C VAL A 176 -3.06 -5.26 12.89
N THR A 177 -3.48 -6.52 12.81
CA THR A 177 -4.68 -7.04 13.49
C THR A 177 -4.34 -7.71 14.82
N LYS A 178 -3.19 -8.40 14.90
CA LYS A 178 -2.78 -9.14 16.09
C LYS A 178 -1.28 -9.11 16.28
N VAL A 179 -0.87 -9.00 17.54
CA VAL A 179 0.52 -9.23 17.97
C VAL A 179 0.53 -10.35 18.99
N PHE A 180 1.38 -11.34 18.78
CA PHE A 180 1.61 -12.46 19.68
C PHE A 180 3.02 -12.33 20.25
N VAL A 181 3.14 -12.35 21.57
CA VAL A 181 4.43 -12.20 22.25
C VAL A 181 4.72 -13.44 23.08
N GLY A 182 5.82 -14.13 22.75
CA GLY A 182 6.32 -15.27 23.50
C GLY A 182 7.39 -14.85 24.51
N VAL A 183 7.26 -15.38 25.72
CA VAL A 183 8.25 -15.24 26.79
C VAL A 183 8.88 -16.58 27.11
N ASP A 184 10.11 -16.57 27.60
CA ASP A 184 10.79 -17.78 28.02
C ASP A 184 10.16 -18.41 29.28
N ASP A 185 10.64 -19.60 29.66
CA ASP A 185 10.03 -20.36 30.75
C ASP A 185 10.06 -19.63 32.09
N SER A 186 11.07 -18.79 32.29
CA SER A 186 11.27 -17.99 33.49
C SER A 186 10.50 -16.66 33.48
N GLY A 187 9.82 -16.30 32.38
CA GLY A 187 9.10 -15.03 32.22
C GLY A 187 10.02 -13.80 32.18
N THR A 188 11.30 -14.01 31.86
CA THR A 188 12.38 -13.05 32.01
C THR A 188 12.76 -12.39 30.70
N TYR A 189 12.66 -13.13 29.60
CA TYR A 189 13.03 -12.68 28.26
C TYR A 189 11.85 -12.77 27.32
N VAL A 190 11.72 -11.77 26.44
CA VAL A 190 10.85 -11.86 25.26
C VAL A 190 11.65 -12.54 24.17
N ASN A 191 11.31 -13.78 23.85
CA ASN A 191 12.09 -14.62 22.94
C ASN A 191 11.44 -14.81 21.57
N HIS A 192 10.15 -14.50 21.44
CA HIS A 192 9.38 -14.71 20.24
C HIS A 192 8.37 -13.57 20.01
N VAL A 193 8.20 -13.20 18.75
CA VAL A 193 7.13 -12.29 18.30
C VAL A 193 6.52 -12.86 17.03
N LYS A 194 5.20 -12.83 16.95
CA LYS A 194 4.45 -13.09 15.72
C LYS A 194 3.47 -11.97 15.51
N VAL A 195 3.34 -11.50 14.27
CA VAL A 195 2.42 -10.42 13.91
C VAL A 195 1.52 -10.89 12.77
N GLU A 196 0.24 -10.57 12.88
CA GLU A 196 -0.74 -10.71 11.81
C GLU A 196 -1.02 -9.32 11.21
N TYR A 197 -0.73 -9.19 9.92
CA TYR A 197 -0.86 -7.96 9.16
C TYR A 197 -2.01 -8.05 8.16
N VAL A 198 -2.53 -6.89 7.76
CA VAL A 198 -3.44 -6.74 6.61
C VAL A 198 -2.67 -6.26 5.39
N LYS A 199 -2.90 -6.89 4.23
CA LYS A 199 -2.42 -6.43 2.93
C LYS A 199 -3.49 -6.62 1.87
N GLY A 200 -4.03 -5.53 1.30
CA GLY A 200 -5.08 -5.59 0.28
C GLY A 200 -6.27 -6.46 0.68
N GLY A 201 -6.73 -6.33 1.94
CA GLY A 201 -7.81 -7.14 2.52
C GLY A 201 -7.45 -8.58 2.91
N THR A 202 -6.21 -9.03 2.69
CA THR A 202 -5.75 -10.38 3.06
C THR A 202 -4.94 -10.35 4.36
N LEU A 203 -5.02 -11.42 5.16
CA LEU A 203 -4.24 -11.58 6.39
C LEU A 203 -2.94 -12.34 6.14
N ILE A 204 -1.81 -11.76 6.56
CA ILE A 204 -0.46 -12.33 6.41
C ILE A 204 0.20 -12.41 7.78
N GLN A 205 0.86 -13.53 8.10
CA GLN A 205 1.50 -13.74 9.39
C GLN A 205 3.01 -13.92 9.25
N HIS A 206 3.76 -13.21 10.10
CA HIS A 206 5.21 -13.38 10.24
C HIS A 206 5.56 -13.73 11.68
N SER A 207 6.59 -14.55 11.86
CA SER A 207 6.98 -15.10 13.17
C SER A 207 8.49 -15.15 13.29
N HIS A 208 9.03 -14.62 14.40
CA HIS A 208 10.46 -14.48 14.64
C HIS A 208 10.84 -14.85 16.06
N GLY A 209 12.09 -15.29 16.22
CA GLY A 209 12.63 -15.75 17.49
C GLY A 209 12.18 -17.18 17.85
N ASN A 210 12.45 -17.57 19.09
CA ASN A 210 12.31 -18.94 19.54
C ASN A 210 11.09 -19.09 20.46
N LEU A 211 10.05 -19.75 19.95
CA LEU A 211 8.85 -20.04 20.71
C LEU A 211 9.09 -21.20 21.69
N ARG A 212 8.98 -20.94 22.99
CA ARG A 212 9.10 -21.97 24.05
C ARG A 212 7.77 -22.35 24.69
N LYS A 213 6.88 -21.37 24.85
CA LYS A 213 5.52 -21.50 25.39
C LYS A 213 4.53 -20.88 24.41
N ALA A 214 3.24 -21.20 24.54
CA ALA A 214 2.20 -20.53 23.78
C ALA A 214 2.31 -19.00 23.97
N PRO A 215 2.34 -18.21 22.89
CA PRO A 215 2.52 -16.77 23.01
C PRO A 215 1.23 -16.12 23.49
N THR A 216 1.37 -14.97 24.16
CA THR A 216 0.20 -14.19 24.58
C THR A 216 -0.31 -13.36 23.42
N GLU A 217 -1.60 -13.47 23.11
CA GLU A 217 -2.26 -12.72 22.04
C GLU A 217 -2.66 -11.31 22.52
N PHE A 218 -2.36 -10.31 21.70
CA PHE A 218 -2.86 -8.95 21.78
C PHE A 218 -3.58 -8.61 20.48
N ALA A 219 -4.90 -8.77 20.47
CA ALA A 219 -5.76 -8.49 19.32
C ALA A 219 -6.20 -7.02 19.30
N LEU A 220 -6.10 -6.39 18.13
CA LEU A 220 -6.56 -5.04 17.85
C LEU A 220 -7.98 -5.04 17.27
N ASP A 221 -8.75 -4.00 17.61
CA ASP A 221 -10.02 -3.69 16.94
C ASP A 221 -9.75 -3.04 15.56
N TYR A 222 -9.17 -3.80 14.63
CA TYR A 222 -8.89 -3.35 13.26
C TYR A 222 -10.19 -3.23 12.45
N PRO A 223 -10.39 -2.18 11.61
CA PRO A 223 -9.42 -1.12 11.25
C PRO A 223 -9.41 0.10 12.19
N ASN A 224 -10.13 0.07 13.31
CA ASN A 224 -10.34 1.25 14.17
C ASN A 224 -9.24 1.49 15.21
N GLU A 225 -8.37 0.51 15.42
CA GLU A 225 -7.31 0.56 16.42
C GLU A 225 -5.99 0.12 15.81
N HIS A 226 -4.96 0.93 16.03
CA HIS A 226 -3.63 0.74 15.46
C HIS A 226 -2.57 0.74 16.55
N VAL A 227 -1.49 -0.03 16.37
CA VAL A 227 -0.31 0.06 17.25
C VAL A 227 0.42 1.36 16.96
N THR A 228 0.56 2.23 17.95
CA THR A 228 1.21 3.54 17.83
C THR A 228 2.58 3.58 18.50
N SER A 229 2.83 2.71 19.47
CA SER A 229 4.11 2.63 20.15
C SER A 229 4.41 1.22 20.65
N LEU A 230 5.68 0.83 20.53
CA LEU A 230 6.25 -0.35 21.16
C LEU A 230 7.30 0.11 22.16
N GLU A 231 7.08 -0.19 23.43
CA GLU A 231 8.00 0.13 24.52
C GLU A 231 8.54 -1.14 25.14
N GLY A 232 9.80 -1.13 25.55
CA GLY A 232 10.37 -2.30 26.18
C GLY A 232 11.69 -2.03 26.88
N THR A 233 12.31 -3.10 27.36
CA THR A 233 13.66 -3.04 27.91
C THR A 233 14.53 -4.14 27.33
N TYR A 234 15.84 -3.92 27.31
CA TYR A 234 16.85 -4.91 26.92
C TYR A 234 18.02 -4.94 27.90
N ASP A 235 18.73 -6.06 27.98
CA ASP A 235 19.90 -6.21 28.86
C ASP A 235 21.21 -5.68 28.22
N ASP A 236 22.32 -5.75 28.95
CA ASP A 236 23.64 -5.32 28.50
C ASP A 236 24.18 -6.10 27.29
N ARG A 237 23.63 -7.29 27.03
CA ARG A 237 23.94 -8.12 25.86
C ARG A 237 22.96 -7.86 24.70
N GLY A 238 21.95 -7.02 24.93
CA GLY A 238 20.95 -6.65 23.95
C GLY A 238 19.71 -7.53 23.95
N ASN A 239 19.59 -8.58 24.76
CA ASN A 239 18.41 -9.45 24.73
C ASN A 239 17.18 -8.69 25.19
N LEU A 240 16.06 -8.84 24.47
CA LEU A 240 14.80 -8.23 24.88
C LEU A 240 14.29 -8.83 26.19
N ARG A 241 14.01 -7.95 27.15
CA ARG A 241 13.58 -8.27 28.51
C ARG A 241 12.11 -8.04 28.69
N SER A 242 11.60 -6.94 28.13
CA SER A 242 10.17 -6.68 28.11
C SER A 242 9.69 -6.04 26.83
N LEU A 243 8.39 -6.19 26.56
CA LEU A 243 7.68 -5.49 25.50
C LEU A 243 6.30 -5.05 26.03
N THR A 244 5.83 -3.90 25.61
CA THR A 244 4.53 -3.30 25.93
C THR A 244 4.04 -2.59 24.68
N ILE A 245 2.79 -2.81 24.34
CA ILE A 245 2.16 -2.31 23.11
C ILE A 245 1.17 -1.22 23.50
N LYS A 246 1.25 -0.06 22.85
CA LYS A 246 0.28 1.03 22.99
C LYS A 246 -0.45 1.26 21.68
N THR A 247 -1.72 1.64 21.77
CA THR A 247 -2.59 1.79 20.59
C THR A 247 -3.16 3.20 20.43
N SER A 248 -3.68 3.48 19.23
CA SER A 248 -4.36 4.74 18.89
C SER A 248 -5.60 5.04 19.76
N LYS A 249 -6.22 4.01 20.36
CA LYS A 249 -7.34 4.15 21.31
C LYS A 249 -6.89 4.38 22.76
N GLY A 250 -5.59 4.56 22.99
CA GLY A 250 -5.01 4.72 24.34
C GLY A 250 -4.95 3.42 25.15
N ARG A 251 -5.19 2.26 24.53
CA ARG A 251 -5.07 0.95 25.18
C ARG A 251 -3.59 0.61 25.33
N VAL A 252 -3.24 0.00 26.47
CA VAL A 252 -1.88 -0.43 26.79
C VAL A 252 -1.94 -1.92 27.15
N SER A 253 -1.11 -2.74 26.50
CA SER A 253 -0.99 -4.15 26.85
C SER A 253 -0.36 -4.33 28.24
N PRO A 254 -0.53 -5.50 28.89
CA PRO A 254 0.39 -5.91 29.95
C PRO A 254 1.85 -5.88 29.44
N SER A 255 2.81 -5.67 30.34
CA SER A 255 4.22 -5.86 30.00
C SER A 255 4.50 -7.35 29.85
N PHE A 256 4.88 -7.76 28.64
CA PHE A 256 5.37 -9.11 28.37
C PHE A 256 6.83 -9.20 28.82
N GLY A 257 7.19 -10.25 29.55
CA GLY A 257 8.53 -10.42 30.10
C GLY A 257 8.79 -9.60 31.36
N LYS A 258 10.05 -9.37 31.71
CA LYS A 258 10.46 -8.67 32.93
C LYS A 258 11.03 -7.30 32.60
N VAL A 259 10.38 -6.24 33.10
CA VAL A 259 10.82 -4.84 32.91
C VAL A 259 12.10 -4.59 33.72
N ILE A 260 13.25 -4.78 33.08
CA ILE A 260 14.59 -4.57 33.65
C ILE A 260 15.60 -4.30 32.55
N GLY A 261 16.62 -3.50 32.84
CA GLY A 261 17.66 -3.09 31.89
C GLY A 261 17.37 -1.74 31.25
N THR A 262 17.88 -1.54 30.05
CA THR A 262 17.79 -0.26 29.32
C THR A 262 16.47 -0.15 28.59
N LYS A 263 15.75 0.98 28.75
CA LYS A 263 14.46 1.22 28.09
C LYS A 263 14.65 1.60 26.63
N PHE A 264 13.76 1.11 25.76
CA PHE A 264 13.58 1.60 24.40
C PHE A 264 12.12 1.97 24.13
N ILE A 265 11.93 2.87 23.17
CA ILE A 265 10.63 3.30 22.68
C ILE A 265 10.74 3.38 21.15
N LEU A 266 9.84 2.68 20.46
CA LEU A 266 9.63 2.80 19.02
C LEU A 266 8.28 3.49 18.83
N GLU A 267 8.31 4.79 18.61
CA GLU A 267 7.13 5.63 18.44
C GLU A 267 7.46 6.76 17.46
N GLU A 268 6.52 7.05 16.58
CA GLU A 268 6.57 8.24 15.72
C GLU A 268 5.20 8.93 15.79
N LYS A 269 5.19 10.21 16.14
CA LYS A 269 3.95 10.96 16.39
C LYS A 269 3.12 11.08 15.11
N GLY A 270 1.88 10.59 15.16
CA GLY A 270 0.97 10.62 14.01
C GLY A 270 1.11 9.41 13.10
N PHE A 271 1.80 8.35 13.54
CA PHE A 271 2.07 7.16 12.75
C PHE A 271 1.64 5.88 13.49
N MET A 272 1.38 4.81 12.71
CA MET A 272 1.09 3.46 13.17
C MET A 272 2.12 2.47 12.66
N LEU A 273 2.29 1.37 13.39
CA LEU A 273 3.11 0.24 12.97
C LEU A 273 2.51 -0.43 11.73
N VAL A 274 3.31 -0.52 10.68
CA VAL A 274 2.96 -1.17 9.40
C VAL A 274 3.92 -2.31 9.04
N GLY A 275 4.90 -2.58 9.90
CA GLY A 275 5.85 -3.66 9.71
C GLY A 275 6.83 -3.71 10.85
N LEU A 276 7.20 -4.91 11.26
CA LEU A 276 8.19 -5.14 12.29
C LEU A 276 9.51 -5.60 11.67
N ARG A 277 10.61 -5.21 12.31
CA ARG A 277 11.95 -5.65 11.92
C ARG A 277 12.78 -5.89 13.16
N GLY A 278 13.88 -6.62 13.03
CA GLY A 278 14.69 -6.89 14.20
C GLY A 278 15.88 -7.81 13.94
N ARG A 279 16.41 -8.35 15.03
CA ARG A 279 17.50 -9.33 15.01
C ARG A 279 17.22 -10.46 15.98
N TYR A 280 17.76 -11.64 15.66
CA TYR A 280 17.75 -12.78 16.58
C TYR A 280 19.05 -13.59 16.51
N ILE A 281 19.32 -14.33 17.58
CA ILE A 281 20.30 -15.43 17.61
C ILE A 281 19.59 -16.66 18.21
N ASP A 282 19.58 -16.77 19.54
CA ASP A 282 18.86 -17.82 20.30
C ASP A 282 17.53 -17.30 20.89
N GLY A 283 17.21 -16.05 20.63
CA GLY A 283 16.00 -15.32 21.02
C GLY A 283 15.99 -13.94 20.34
N LEU A 284 14.95 -13.14 20.56
CA LEU A 284 14.90 -11.77 20.05
C LEU A 284 15.95 -10.90 20.74
N THR A 285 16.90 -10.42 19.94
CA THR A 285 18.01 -9.58 20.41
C THR A 285 17.84 -8.13 20.03
N ALA A 286 16.99 -7.78 19.07
CA ALA A 286 16.69 -6.38 18.80
C ALA A 286 15.36 -6.22 18.08
N LEU A 287 14.74 -5.06 18.25
CA LEU A 287 13.47 -4.71 17.62
C LEU A 287 13.54 -3.32 16.98
N GLY A 288 12.93 -3.19 15.82
CA GLY A 288 12.65 -1.92 15.14
C GLY A 288 11.25 -1.98 14.53
N GLY A 289 10.78 -0.85 14.03
CA GLY A 289 9.45 -0.77 13.40
C GLY A 289 9.47 0.12 12.17
N ASN A 290 8.71 -0.31 11.16
CA ASN A 290 8.31 0.51 10.03
C ASN A 290 6.96 1.15 10.41
N PHE A 291 6.92 2.48 10.37
CA PHE A 291 5.76 3.27 10.76
C PHE A 291 5.20 4.02 9.54
N GLY A 292 3.93 3.81 9.23
CA GLY A 292 3.17 4.59 8.25
C GLY A 292 2.29 5.61 8.96
N PRO A 293 1.84 6.69 8.33
CA PRO A 293 0.98 7.65 8.99
C PRO A 293 -0.30 6.95 9.48
N LEU A 294 -0.77 7.39 10.64
CA LEU A 294 -2.09 6.99 11.12
C LEU A 294 -3.10 7.38 10.06
N PRO A 295 -4.04 6.49 9.71
CA PRO A 295 -5.24 6.91 9.02
C PRO A 295 -5.83 8.04 9.86
N LEU A 296 -5.98 9.23 9.27
CA LEU A 296 -6.71 10.33 9.87
C LEU A 296 -8.18 9.90 9.93
N MET A 297 -8.53 9.04 10.89
CA MET A 297 -9.91 8.86 11.26
C MET A 297 -10.40 10.22 11.75
N PRO A 298 -11.53 10.74 11.28
CA PRO A 298 -12.21 11.79 12.03
C PRO A 298 -12.44 11.22 13.43
N PRO A 299 -11.93 11.85 14.50
CA PRO A 299 -12.01 11.33 15.86
C PRO A 299 -13.46 11.13 16.38
N SER A 300 -14.46 11.48 15.57
CA SER A 300 -15.89 11.45 15.85
C SER A 300 -16.71 10.55 14.89
N SER A 301 -16.09 9.70 14.07
CA SER A 301 -16.84 8.87 13.13
C SER A 301 -17.55 7.68 13.84
N LYS A 302 -18.85 7.51 13.61
CA LYS A 302 -19.70 6.42 14.10
C LYS A 302 -20.05 5.47 12.94
N LYS A 303 -19.89 4.16 13.13
CA LYS A 303 -20.33 3.15 12.17
C LYS A 303 -21.82 2.85 12.37
N LEU A 304 -22.64 3.00 11.33
CA LEU A 304 -24.06 2.62 11.35
C LEU A 304 -24.24 1.19 10.82
N ASP A 305 -25.28 0.51 11.29
CA ASP A 305 -25.64 -0.83 10.84
C ASP A 305 -25.95 -0.84 9.34
N ALA A 306 -25.37 -1.80 8.62
CA ALA A 306 -25.59 -1.97 7.19
C ALA A 306 -27.00 -2.51 6.91
N LYS A 307 -27.55 -2.13 5.76
CA LYS A 307 -28.89 -2.51 5.26
C LYS A 307 -28.78 -3.29 3.97
N GLY A 308 -29.70 -4.23 3.76
CA GLY A 308 -29.68 -5.16 2.62
C GLY A 308 -29.60 -6.63 3.03
N GLY A 309 -29.27 -7.48 2.07
CA GLY A 309 -29.18 -8.93 2.21
C GLY A 309 -27.89 -9.43 2.87
N ASN A 310 -27.87 -10.73 3.16
CA ASN A 310 -26.77 -11.41 3.86
C ASN A 310 -25.76 -12.14 2.95
N GLY A 311 -25.84 -11.95 1.63
CA GLY A 311 -24.93 -12.57 0.65
C GLY A 311 -23.61 -11.81 0.48
N GLY A 312 -22.63 -12.43 -0.18
CA GLY A 312 -21.37 -11.80 -0.54
C GLY A 312 -20.29 -11.81 0.56
N ALA A 313 -19.07 -11.41 0.16
CA ALA A 313 -17.95 -11.19 1.06
C ALA A 313 -18.07 -9.82 1.73
N VAL A 314 -17.66 -9.73 2.99
CA VAL A 314 -17.63 -8.46 3.74
C VAL A 314 -16.55 -7.55 3.17
N TRP A 315 -16.86 -6.27 3.04
CA TRP A 315 -15.92 -5.21 2.69
C TRP A 315 -16.14 -3.99 3.60
N ASP A 316 -15.09 -3.22 3.82
CA ASP A 316 -15.11 -2.05 4.68
C ASP A 316 -14.01 -1.07 4.23
N ASP A 317 -14.41 0.07 3.68
CA ASP A 317 -13.45 1.10 3.26
C ASP A 317 -12.92 1.92 4.44
N GLY A 318 -13.53 1.80 5.63
CA GLY A 318 -13.26 2.65 6.78
C GLY A 318 -13.92 4.03 6.68
N ALA A 319 -13.46 4.95 7.55
CA ALA A 319 -13.95 6.32 7.63
C ALA A 319 -12.84 7.32 7.27
N TYR A 320 -13.21 8.36 6.54
CA TYR A 320 -12.33 9.41 6.01
C TYR A 320 -12.83 10.80 6.42
N GLU A 321 -12.22 11.89 5.96
CA GLU A 321 -12.73 13.23 6.27
C GLU A 321 -14.01 13.58 5.49
N ASP A 322 -14.12 13.15 4.23
CA ASP A 322 -15.30 13.37 3.38
C ASP A 322 -15.37 12.38 2.20
N VAL A 323 -16.52 12.33 1.53
CA VAL A 323 -16.71 11.59 0.28
C VAL A 323 -16.61 12.58 -0.89
N ARG A 324 -15.76 12.27 -1.87
CA ARG A 324 -15.52 13.10 -3.05
C ARG A 324 -16.35 12.67 -4.25
N LYS A 325 -16.46 11.36 -4.45
CA LYS A 325 -17.11 10.81 -5.62
C LYS A 325 -17.66 9.42 -5.34
N VAL A 326 -18.82 9.14 -5.90
CA VAL A 326 -19.47 7.83 -5.86
C VAL A 326 -19.54 7.27 -7.27
N TYR A 327 -19.23 5.99 -7.42
CA TYR A 327 -19.41 5.22 -8.64
C TYR A 327 -20.40 4.10 -8.36
N VAL A 328 -21.45 3.99 -9.16
CA VAL A 328 -22.43 2.91 -9.06
C VAL A 328 -22.54 2.19 -10.40
N GLY A 329 -22.25 0.90 -10.41
CA GLY A 329 -22.43 0.03 -11.56
C GLY A 329 -23.71 -0.79 -11.42
N GLN A 330 -24.54 -0.75 -12.46
CA GLN A 330 -25.77 -1.52 -12.53
C GLN A 330 -25.50 -2.86 -13.24
N GLY A 331 -26.11 -3.92 -12.73
CA GLY A 331 -26.21 -5.22 -13.40
C GLY A 331 -27.65 -5.51 -13.83
N ASP A 332 -27.88 -6.69 -14.40
CA ASP A 332 -29.19 -7.09 -14.96
C ASP A 332 -30.34 -7.12 -13.94
N SER A 333 -30.01 -7.11 -12.65
CA SER A 333 -30.92 -7.37 -11.53
C SER A 333 -30.80 -6.38 -10.37
N GLY A 334 -30.07 -5.27 -10.52
CA GLY A 334 -29.87 -4.28 -9.45
C GLY A 334 -28.46 -3.67 -9.44
N VAL A 335 -28.05 -3.14 -8.28
CA VAL A 335 -26.70 -2.61 -8.10
C VAL A 335 -25.71 -3.75 -8.02
N SER A 336 -24.82 -3.85 -9.02
CA SER A 336 -23.82 -4.92 -9.08
C SER A 336 -22.45 -4.49 -8.61
N PHE A 337 -22.17 -3.18 -8.59
CA PHE A 337 -20.88 -2.62 -8.24
C PHE A 337 -20.99 -1.26 -7.55
N VAL A 338 -20.18 -1.00 -6.54
CA VAL A 338 -19.96 0.34 -5.97
C VAL A 338 -18.48 0.61 -5.78
N LYS A 339 -18.08 1.88 -5.93
CA LYS A 339 -16.74 2.36 -5.61
C LYS A 339 -16.83 3.81 -5.14
N PHE A 340 -15.90 4.22 -4.30
CA PHE A 340 -15.91 5.55 -3.71
C PHE A 340 -14.53 6.20 -3.79
N GLU A 341 -14.50 7.52 -3.88
CA GLU A 341 -13.32 8.33 -3.61
C GLU A 341 -13.56 9.20 -2.39
N TYR A 342 -12.54 9.31 -1.55
CA TYR A 342 -12.61 9.99 -0.28
C TYR A 342 -11.58 11.12 -0.17
N ALA A 343 -11.90 12.12 0.65
CA ALA A 343 -10.95 13.13 1.08
C ALA A 343 -10.33 12.71 2.42
N ASN A 344 -9.01 12.81 2.51
CA ASN A 344 -8.30 12.63 3.76
C ASN A 344 -7.25 13.74 3.92
N GLY A 345 -7.65 14.87 4.51
CA GLY A 345 -6.86 16.09 4.54
C GLY A 345 -6.73 16.70 3.14
N LYS A 346 -5.49 16.79 2.64
CA LYS A 346 -5.20 17.24 1.27
C LYS A 346 -5.17 16.09 0.26
N GLU A 347 -5.32 14.85 0.72
CA GLU A 347 -5.17 13.65 -0.09
C GLU A 347 -6.51 13.16 -0.63
N LEU A 348 -6.48 12.64 -1.87
CA LEU A 348 -7.59 11.91 -2.48
C LEU A 348 -7.31 10.42 -2.32
N VAL A 349 -8.19 9.71 -1.61
CA VAL A 349 -8.12 8.26 -1.44
C VAL A 349 -9.08 7.62 -2.44
N ILE A 350 -8.56 6.76 -3.32
CA ILE A 350 -9.37 6.00 -4.27
C ILE A 350 -9.68 4.65 -3.62
N GLY A 351 -10.94 4.45 -3.23
CA GLY A 351 -11.40 3.19 -2.65
C GLY A 351 -11.41 2.04 -3.65
N ASP A 352 -11.45 0.82 -3.13
CA ASP A 352 -11.59 -0.37 -3.95
C ASP A 352 -13.00 -0.48 -4.56
N GLY A 353 -13.10 -1.28 -5.61
CA GLY A 353 -14.39 -1.60 -6.23
C GLY A 353 -15.03 -2.81 -5.58
N HIS A 354 -16.28 -2.68 -5.16
CA HIS A 354 -17.02 -3.72 -4.46
C HIS A 354 -18.14 -4.27 -5.32
N GLY A 355 -18.10 -5.57 -5.59
CA GLY A 355 -19.04 -6.24 -6.49
C GLY A 355 -18.45 -6.48 -7.89
N LYS A 356 -19.30 -6.84 -8.85
CA LYS A 356 -18.89 -7.13 -10.24
C LYS A 356 -19.31 -5.99 -11.16
N MET A 357 -18.32 -5.30 -11.72
CA MET A 357 -18.56 -4.27 -12.74
C MET A 357 -19.11 -4.94 -14.00
N SER A 358 -20.28 -4.45 -14.47
CA SER A 358 -20.90 -4.92 -15.70
C SER A 358 -20.27 -4.25 -16.93
N LEU A 359 -20.63 -4.72 -18.11
CA LEU A 359 -20.20 -4.10 -19.38
C LEU A 359 -20.76 -2.68 -19.57
N LEU A 360 -21.76 -2.28 -18.79
CA LEU A 360 -22.35 -0.93 -18.84
C LEU A 360 -21.47 0.13 -18.14
N GLY A 361 -20.45 -0.29 -17.40
CA GLY A 361 -19.58 0.61 -16.64
C GLY A 361 -20.25 1.16 -15.39
N THR A 362 -19.85 2.36 -14.98
CA THR A 362 -20.37 3.04 -13.78
C THR A 362 -20.97 4.39 -14.09
N GLU A 363 -22.07 4.69 -13.42
CA GLU A 363 -22.55 6.06 -13.28
C GLU A 363 -21.83 6.75 -12.13
N GLU A 364 -21.59 8.05 -12.29
CA GLU A 364 -20.75 8.81 -11.39
C GLU A 364 -21.55 9.93 -10.72
N PHE A 365 -21.33 10.10 -9.41
CA PHE A 365 -21.85 11.22 -8.65
C PHE A 365 -20.70 11.92 -7.92
N GLU A 366 -20.20 12.99 -8.54
CA GLU A 366 -19.09 13.81 -8.02
C GLU A 366 -19.63 14.98 -7.19
N LEU A 367 -19.04 15.17 -6.00
CA LEU A 367 -19.43 16.20 -5.05
C LEU A 367 -18.57 17.46 -5.19
N GLU A 368 -19.19 18.63 -5.01
CA GLU A 368 -18.51 19.93 -4.95
C GLU A 368 -17.73 20.15 -3.64
N PHE A 369 -16.63 19.41 -3.46
CA PHE A 369 -15.78 19.53 -2.28
C PHE A 369 -15.11 20.92 -2.15
N PRO A 370 -14.97 21.49 -0.94
CA PRO A 370 -15.37 20.94 0.36
C PRO A 370 -16.80 21.32 0.80
N ASN A 371 -17.58 21.96 -0.08
CA ASN A 371 -18.85 22.60 0.30
C ASN A 371 -20.07 21.68 0.15
N GLU A 372 -19.92 20.57 -0.57
CA GLU A 372 -20.94 19.54 -0.71
C GLU A 372 -20.48 18.24 -0.04
N TYR A 373 -21.33 17.68 0.81
CA TYR A 373 -21.09 16.43 1.54
C TYR A 373 -22.39 15.61 1.62
N ILE A 374 -22.26 14.29 1.64
CA ILE A 374 -23.41 13.37 1.72
C ILE A 374 -23.96 13.40 3.16
N ILE A 375 -25.28 13.52 3.31
CA ILE A 375 -25.96 13.52 4.61
C ILE A 375 -26.83 12.27 4.82
N SER A 376 -27.25 11.62 3.74
CA SER A 376 -28.13 10.45 3.80
C SER A 376 -27.97 9.60 2.54
N VAL A 377 -28.09 8.29 2.72
CA VAL A 377 -28.17 7.31 1.62
C VAL A 377 -29.52 6.61 1.73
N GLU A 378 -30.34 6.79 0.71
CA GLU A 378 -31.58 6.05 0.53
C GLU A 378 -31.30 4.86 -0.38
N GLY A 379 -31.97 3.74 -0.16
CA GLY A 379 -31.88 2.61 -1.06
C GLY A 379 -33.04 1.65 -0.90
N THR A 380 -33.10 0.68 -1.80
CA THR A 380 -33.99 -0.47 -1.68
C THR A 380 -33.22 -1.76 -1.86
N TYR A 381 -33.68 -2.85 -1.25
CA TYR A 381 -33.18 -4.19 -1.52
C TYR A 381 -34.33 -5.16 -1.78
N ASP A 382 -34.08 -6.14 -2.65
CA ASP A 382 -35.11 -7.09 -3.05
C ASP A 382 -34.54 -8.50 -3.26
N LYS A 383 -35.42 -9.49 -3.14
CA LYS A 383 -35.14 -10.88 -3.41
C LYS A 383 -35.35 -11.19 -4.90
N VAL A 384 -34.29 -11.08 -5.68
CA VAL A 384 -34.36 -11.37 -7.12
C VAL A 384 -34.37 -12.88 -7.41
N PHE A 385 -35.25 -13.30 -8.31
CA PHE A 385 -35.35 -14.70 -8.76
C PHE A 385 -34.01 -15.18 -9.35
N GLY A 386 -33.52 -16.33 -8.87
CA GLY A 386 -32.23 -16.89 -9.28
C GLY A 386 -31.02 -16.43 -8.47
N ILE A 387 -31.17 -15.44 -7.57
CA ILE A 387 -30.09 -15.00 -6.67
C ILE A 387 -30.34 -15.53 -5.24
N ALA A 388 -29.34 -16.17 -4.65
CA ALA A 388 -29.47 -16.85 -3.35
C ALA A 388 -29.72 -15.91 -2.17
N ALA A 389 -29.32 -14.64 -2.26
CA ALA A 389 -29.54 -13.61 -1.25
C ALA A 389 -30.18 -12.35 -1.85
N GLU A 390 -30.80 -11.52 -1.02
CA GLU A 390 -31.32 -10.21 -1.45
C GLU A 390 -30.18 -9.33 -1.93
N VAL A 391 -30.47 -8.48 -2.91
CA VAL A 391 -29.51 -7.55 -3.52
C VAL A 391 -30.02 -6.13 -3.33
N VAL A 392 -29.09 -5.18 -3.21
CA VAL A 392 -29.42 -3.77 -3.25
C VAL A 392 -29.89 -3.44 -4.67
N ALA A 393 -31.15 -3.07 -4.80
CA ALA A 393 -31.79 -2.81 -6.07
C ALA A 393 -31.58 -1.35 -6.51
N MET A 394 -31.63 -0.41 -5.56
CA MET A 394 -31.43 1.02 -5.82
C MET A 394 -30.62 1.71 -4.71
N LEU A 395 -29.81 2.68 -5.11
CA LEU A 395 -29.14 3.63 -4.21
C LEU A 395 -29.38 5.07 -4.66
N ARG A 396 -29.59 5.98 -3.71
CA ARG A 396 -29.72 7.41 -3.96
C ARG A 396 -29.01 8.18 -2.86
N PHE A 397 -28.21 9.15 -3.25
CA PHE A 397 -27.36 9.92 -2.34
C PHE A 397 -27.93 11.31 -2.18
N LYS A 398 -28.21 11.69 -0.93
CA LYS A 398 -28.65 13.03 -0.58
C LYS A 398 -27.48 13.79 0.04
N THR A 399 -27.20 14.97 -0.48
CA THR A 399 -26.17 15.90 0.02
C THR A 399 -26.83 17.07 0.73
N ASN A 400 -26.03 17.91 1.36
CA ASN A 400 -26.48 19.20 1.90
C ASN A 400 -26.96 20.19 0.82
N LYS A 401 -26.74 19.91 -0.47
CA LYS A 401 -27.11 20.80 -1.58
C LYS A 401 -28.14 20.21 -2.54
N ARG A 402 -28.08 18.91 -2.83
CA ARG A 402 -28.91 18.26 -3.85
C ARG A 402 -29.09 16.78 -3.55
N THR A 403 -29.89 16.12 -4.38
CA THR A 403 -30.09 14.67 -4.36
C THR A 403 -29.65 14.12 -5.71
N SER A 404 -28.90 13.02 -5.71
CA SER A 404 -28.55 12.30 -6.92
C SER A 404 -29.79 11.71 -7.60
N PRO A 405 -29.71 11.36 -8.90
CA PRO A 405 -30.64 10.39 -9.48
C PRO A 405 -30.59 9.05 -8.69
N PRO A 406 -31.66 8.24 -8.72
CA PRO A 406 -31.57 6.86 -8.28
C PRO A 406 -30.66 6.05 -9.22
N PHE A 407 -29.73 5.32 -8.64
CA PHE A 407 -28.89 4.35 -9.33
C PHE A 407 -29.45 2.95 -9.12
N GLY A 408 -29.81 2.26 -10.21
CA GLY A 408 -30.54 0.99 -10.16
C GLY A 408 -32.05 1.15 -10.24
N LEU A 409 -32.78 0.13 -9.77
CA LEU A 409 -34.22 0.01 -9.94
C LEU A 409 -34.93 0.06 -8.58
N ASP A 410 -35.83 1.02 -8.42
CA ASP A 410 -36.60 1.26 -7.20
C ASP A 410 -37.63 0.13 -7.00
N ALA A 411 -37.19 -0.95 -6.37
CA ALA A 411 -37.98 -2.14 -6.07
C ALA A 411 -37.55 -2.78 -4.74
N GLY A 412 -38.49 -3.46 -4.09
CA GLY A 412 -38.29 -4.16 -2.82
C GLY A 412 -38.51 -3.28 -1.58
N GLU A 413 -37.80 -3.63 -0.51
CA GLU A 413 -37.90 -2.94 0.79
C GLU A 413 -36.95 -1.75 0.85
N ALA A 414 -37.47 -0.59 1.26
CA ALA A 414 -36.70 0.65 1.35
C ALA A 414 -35.93 0.75 2.68
N PHE A 415 -34.75 1.37 2.62
CA PHE A 415 -33.96 1.72 3.78
C PHE A 415 -33.34 3.11 3.63
N VAL A 416 -33.01 3.71 4.77
CA VAL A 416 -32.31 4.98 4.86
C VAL A 416 -31.16 4.83 5.85
N LEU A 417 -29.99 5.32 5.46
CA LEU A 417 -28.79 5.42 6.29
C LEU A 417 -28.49 6.90 6.52
N GLU A 418 -28.85 7.39 7.69
CA GLU A 418 -28.59 8.76 8.11
C GLU A 418 -28.45 8.87 9.63
N GLU A 419 -27.76 9.92 10.08
CA GLU A 419 -27.70 10.32 11.48
C GLU A 419 -27.86 11.84 11.52
N LYS A 420 -28.77 12.32 12.38
CA LYS A 420 -29.04 13.75 12.53
C LYS A 420 -27.76 14.53 12.85
N ASP A 421 -27.57 15.67 12.20
CA ASP A 421 -26.42 16.58 12.37
C ASP A 421 -25.05 15.95 12.00
N HIS A 422 -25.04 14.86 11.22
CA HIS A 422 -23.83 14.20 10.72
C HIS A 422 -23.77 14.18 9.20
N LYS A 423 -22.55 14.07 8.67
CA LYS A 423 -22.27 13.75 7.26
C LYS A 423 -21.73 12.33 7.14
N ILE A 424 -21.92 11.71 5.99
CA ILE A 424 -21.37 10.39 5.66
C ILE A 424 -19.91 10.56 5.21
N VAL A 425 -19.04 9.72 5.76
CA VAL A 425 -17.59 9.83 5.62
C VAL A 425 -16.90 8.52 5.22
N GLY A 426 -17.67 7.47 4.95
CA GLY A 426 -17.13 6.14 4.66
C GLY A 426 -18.24 5.13 4.41
N PHE A 427 -17.89 4.03 3.76
CA PHE A 427 -18.83 2.97 3.40
C PHE A 427 -18.29 1.59 3.77
N HIS A 428 -19.20 0.68 4.10
CA HIS A 428 -18.91 -0.74 4.35
C HIS A 428 -20.09 -1.59 3.89
N GLY A 429 -19.94 -2.91 3.80
CA GLY A 429 -21.05 -3.76 3.39
C GLY A 429 -20.66 -5.18 3.03
N LYS A 430 -21.46 -5.77 2.13
CA LYS A 430 -21.21 -7.09 1.56
C LYS A 430 -21.45 -7.11 0.06
N ALA A 431 -20.55 -7.73 -0.69
CA ALA A 431 -20.65 -7.82 -2.14
C ALA A 431 -20.10 -9.15 -2.68
N GLY A 432 -20.67 -9.59 -3.79
CA GLY A 432 -20.22 -10.76 -4.56
C GLY A 432 -20.31 -10.42 -6.05
N GLU A 433 -21.15 -11.15 -6.80
CA GLU A 433 -21.52 -10.67 -8.14
C GLU A 433 -22.43 -9.43 -8.09
N PHE A 434 -23.15 -9.25 -6.97
CA PHE A 434 -24.01 -8.10 -6.70
C PHE A 434 -23.64 -7.44 -5.38
N VAL A 435 -24.05 -6.19 -5.20
CA VAL A 435 -24.00 -5.53 -3.89
C VAL A 435 -25.18 -6.05 -3.08
N HIS A 436 -24.90 -6.75 -1.99
CA HIS A 436 -25.93 -7.33 -1.12
C HIS A 436 -26.27 -6.41 0.03
N GLN A 437 -25.28 -5.72 0.58
CA GLN A 437 -25.45 -4.90 1.78
C GLN A 437 -24.62 -3.62 1.67
N VAL A 438 -25.17 -2.50 2.15
CA VAL A 438 -24.47 -1.21 2.26
C VAL A 438 -24.70 -0.63 3.66
N GLY A 439 -23.63 -0.15 4.28
CA GLY A 439 -23.59 0.58 5.52
C GLY A 439 -22.68 1.79 5.39
N VAL A 440 -22.77 2.72 6.35
CA VAL A 440 -22.02 3.97 6.32
C VAL A 440 -21.32 4.28 7.64
N TYR A 441 -20.26 5.07 7.54
CA TYR A 441 -19.68 5.82 8.65
C TYR A 441 -20.18 7.25 8.60
N VAL A 442 -20.56 7.80 9.76
CA VAL A 442 -21.04 9.18 9.90
C VAL A 442 -20.18 9.98 10.85
N SER A 443 -19.97 11.27 10.61
CA SER A 443 -19.22 12.18 11.49
C SER A 443 -20.00 13.49 11.69
N PRO A 444 -19.98 14.11 12.89
CA PRO A 444 -20.66 15.38 13.14
C PRO A 444 -20.29 16.45 12.13
N ILE A 445 -21.29 17.17 11.64
CA ILE A 445 -21.07 18.35 10.78
C ILE A 445 -20.50 19.45 11.68
N SER A 446 -19.28 19.89 11.38
CA SER A 446 -18.67 21.02 12.08
C SER A 446 -19.51 22.28 11.83
N LYS A 447 -20.14 22.81 12.89
CA LYS A 447 -20.80 24.12 12.80
C LYS A 447 -19.71 25.18 12.70
N SER A 448 -19.66 25.86 11.57
CA SER A 448 -18.83 27.05 11.35
C SER A 448 -19.17 28.17 12.32
#